data_AF-A0A0P7Z572-F1
#
_entry.id   AF-A0A0P7Z572-F1
#
_cell.length_a   1.000
_cell.length_b   1.000
_cell.length_c   1.000
_cell.angle_alpha   90.00
_cell.angle_beta   90.00
_cell.angle_gamma   90.00
#
_symmetry.space_group_name_H-M   'P 1'
#
loop_
_entity.id
_entity.type
_entity.pdbx_description
1 polymer ?
#
loop_
_entity_poly.entity_id
_entity_poly.type
_entity_poly.pdbx_seq_one_letter_code
_entity_poly.pdbx_strand_id
1 'polypeptide(L)'
;MTVLVATRSVAELSSIPQPASDPLNLDHLDRPPDLFDEPIIRPDTVSQDHPTEPSLWWAAEQFGGSLLNTWLAYPEEQRIDLVINPQFWTPLDYLERYQFVYQMGVVARSYRYNLRVFSRQQPQRLLAAYTCQFQGSPIRCRLDIARGGTAGLSRLVPDSVPPE
;
A
#
# COMPACT_ATOMS: atom_id res chain seq x y z
N MET A 1 -33.63 -44.86 16.21
CA MET A 1 -32.63 -44.55 15.16
C MET A 1 -32.30 -43.06 15.29
N THR A 2 -31.21 -42.74 15.98
CA THR A 2 -30.85 -41.35 16.34
C THR A 2 -29.88 -40.82 15.30
N VAL A 3 -30.25 -39.77 14.58
CA VAL A 3 -29.39 -39.13 13.58
C VAL A 3 -28.57 -38.05 14.29
N LEU A 4 -27.25 -38.24 14.36
CA LEU A 4 -26.34 -37.17 14.75
C LEU A 4 -26.26 -36.14 13.62
N VAL A 5 -26.74 -34.93 13.88
CA VAL A 5 -26.46 -33.76 13.03
C VAL A 5 -25.08 -33.26 13.39
N ALA A 6 -24.11 -33.49 12.50
CA ALA A 6 -22.79 -32.89 12.62
C ALA A 6 -22.91 -31.38 12.37
N THR A 7 -22.81 -30.59 13.43
CA THR A 7 -22.63 -29.14 13.33
C THR A 7 -21.25 -28.87 12.74
N ARG A 8 -21.20 -28.41 11.49
CA ARG A 8 -19.98 -27.88 10.90
C ARG A 8 -19.67 -26.55 11.56
N SER A 9 -18.76 -26.56 12.54
CA SER A 9 -18.11 -25.35 13.00
C SER A 9 -17.17 -24.88 11.89
N VAL A 10 -17.55 -23.83 11.16
CA VAL A 10 -16.63 -23.13 10.27
C VAL A 10 -15.73 -22.30 11.16
N ALA A 11 -14.51 -22.77 11.40
CA ALA A 11 -13.48 -21.90 11.93
C ALA A 11 -13.27 -20.77 10.91
N GLU A 12 -13.61 -19.54 11.26
CA GLU A 12 -13.21 -18.36 10.49
C GLU A 12 -11.69 -18.33 10.46
N LEU A 13 -11.10 -18.85 9.38
CA LEU A 13 -9.71 -18.58 9.05
C LEU A 13 -9.65 -17.10 8.72
N SER A 14 -9.42 -16.30 9.76
CA SER A 14 -9.16 -14.89 9.74
C SER A 14 -7.99 -14.61 8.79
N SER A 15 -8.28 -14.50 7.49
CA SER A 15 -7.31 -14.23 6.43
C SER A 15 -7.12 -12.72 6.30
N ILE A 16 -5.89 -12.30 6.01
CA ILE A 16 -5.62 -10.90 5.67
C ILE A 16 -6.46 -10.52 4.45
N PRO A 17 -7.18 -9.38 4.46
CA PRO A 17 -8.06 -8.99 3.36
C PRO A 17 -7.28 -8.76 2.06
N GLN A 18 -7.97 -8.82 0.93
CA GLN A 18 -7.43 -8.38 -0.36
C GLN A 18 -7.40 -6.86 -0.43
N PRO A 19 -6.44 -6.26 -1.16
CA PRO A 19 -6.47 -4.82 -1.44
C PRO A 19 -7.77 -4.43 -2.15
N ALA A 20 -8.29 -3.23 -1.87
CA ALA A 20 -9.41 -2.67 -2.60
C ALA A 20 -9.10 -2.60 -4.10
N SER A 21 -10.06 -3.04 -4.93
CA SER A 21 -9.91 -3.15 -6.39
C SER A 21 -10.24 -1.89 -7.16
N ASP A 22 -10.76 -0.85 -6.50
CA ASP A 22 -11.12 0.41 -7.15
C ASP A 22 -9.89 1.06 -7.78
N PRO A 23 -10.01 1.67 -8.97
CA PRO A 23 -8.88 2.36 -9.59
C PRO A 23 -8.44 3.59 -8.78
N LEU A 24 -7.26 4.12 -9.12
CA LEU A 24 -6.83 5.44 -8.67
C LEU A 24 -7.86 6.49 -9.13
N ASN A 25 -8.42 7.23 -8.17
CA ASN A 25 -9.34 8.32 -8.47
C ASN A 25 -8.56 9.56 -8.92
N LEU A 26 -8.64 9.88 -10.23
CA LEU A 26 -7.95 11.03 -10.81
C LEU A 26 -8.62 12.36 -10.47
N ASP A 27 -9.95 12.38 -10.27
CA ASP A 27 -10.66 13.60 -9.88
C ASP A 27 -10.16 14.08 -8.50
N HIS A 28 -9.89 13.16 -7.57
CA HIS A 28 -9.33 13.47 -6.25
C HIS A 28 -7.90 14.04 -6.30
N LEU A 29 -7.18 13.84 -7.42
CA LEU A 29 -5.86 14.42 -7.65
C LEU A 29 -5.94 15.80 -8.31
N ASP A 30 -6.85 15.95 -9.27
CA ASP A 30 -6.84 17.07 -10.20
C ASP A 30 -7.81 18.18 -9.82
N ARG A 31 -8.79 17.89 -8.96
CA ARG A 31 -9.76 18.88 -8.49
C ARG A 31 -9.41 19.43 -7.11
N PRO A 32 -9.85 20.66 -6.81
CA PRO A 32 -9.79 21.23 -5.48
C PRO A 32 -10.51 20.36 -4.42
N PRO A 33 -9.94 20.18 -3.21
CA PRO A 33 -10.52 19.35 -2.14
C PRO A 33 -11.90 19.83 -1.63
N ASP A 34 -12.20 21.12 -1.72
CA ASP A 34 -13.45 21.75 -1.29
C ASP A 34 -14.67 21.36 -2.16
N LEU A 35 -14.44 20.67 -3.28
CA LEU A 35 -15.50 20.14 -4.14
C LEU A 35 -16.01 18.76 -3.73
N PHE A 36 -15.42 18.14 -2.70
CA PHE A 36 -15.80 16.82 -2.22
C PHE A 36 -16.45 16.92 -0.83
N ASP A 37 -17.56 16.20 -0.64
CA ASP A 37 -18.24 16.14 0.65
C ASP A 37 -17.44 15.34 1.70
N GLU A 38 -16.63 14.39 1.22
CA GLU A 38 -15.81 13.50 2.04
C GLU A 38 -14.41 14.10 2.24
N PRO A 39 -13.84 14.02 3.45
CA PRO A 39 -12.51 14.56 3.72
C PRO A 39 -11.44 13.73 3.01
N ILE A 40 -10.70 14.34 2.07
CA ILE A 40 -9.54 13.74 1.43
C ILE A 40 -8.29 14.49 1.88
N ILE A 41 -7.33 13.76 2.46
CA ILE A 41 -6.07 14.34 2.92
C ILE A 41 -4.99 14.11 1.85
N ARG A 42 -4.28 15.18 1.48
CA ARG A 42 -3.17 15.17 0.51
C ARG A 42 -2.09 16.15 0.96
N PRO A 43 -0.90 16.20 0.33
CA PRO A 43 0.19 17.11 0.74
C PRO A 43 -0.22 18.57 0.93
N ASP A 44 -1.11 19.09 0.08
CA ASP A 44 -1.57 20.48 0.09
C ASP A 44 -2.69 20.77 1.11
N THR A 45 -3.25 19.74 1.75
CA THR A 45 -4.28 19.88 2.80
C THR A 45 -3.74 19.55 4.19
N VAL A 46 -2.45 19.20 4.31
CA VAL A 46 -1.81 18.95 5.61
C VAL A 46 -1.73 20.25 6.38
N SER A 47 -2.23 20.24 7.61
CA SER A 47 -2.15 21.39 8.51
C SER A 47 -0.71 21.70 8.89
N GLN A 48 -0.36 22.99 8.84
CA GLN A 48 0.93 23.49 9.30
C GLN A 48 0.96 23.75 10.81
N ASP A 49 -0.21 23.86 11.44
CA ASP A 49 -0.35 24.26 12.84
C ASP A 49 -0.56 23.08 13.79
N HIS A 50 -1.06 21.95 13.27
CA HIS A 50 -1.29 20.74 14.06
C HIS A 50 -0.95 19.47 13.27
N PRO A 51 -0.52 18.38 13.95
CA PRO A 51 -0.31 17.10 13.30
C PRO A 51 -1.57 16.66 12.54
N THR A 52 -1.43 16.37 11.25
CA THR A 52 -2.49 15.75 10.45
C THR A 52 -2.29 14.25 10.48
N GLU A 53 -3.27 13.50 10.98
CA GLU A 53 -3.25 12.04 10.95
C GLU A 53 -3.95 11.52 9.68
N PRO A 54 -3.39 10.52 8.98
CA PRO A 54 -2.09 9.90 9.23
C PRO A 54 -0.93 10.83 8.85
N SER A 55 0.19 10.78 9.59
CA SER A 55 1.39 11.60 9.33
C SER A 55 2.21 11.12 8.11
N LEU A 56 1.53 10.81 7.01
CA LEU A 56 2.13 10.39 5.74
C LEU A 56 3.10 11.41 5.17
N TRP A 57 2.89 12.70 5.45
CA TRP A 57 3.78 13.76 4.99
C TRP A 57 5.23 13.46 5.40
N TRP A 58 5.48 13.12 6.67
CA TRP A 58 6.84 12.84 7.12
C TRP A 58 7.41 11.58 6.46
N ALA A 59 6.62 10.53 6.29
CA ALA A 59 7.05 9.33 5.56
C ALA A 59 7.38 9.64 4.09
N ALA A 60 6.61 10.50 3.45
CA ALA A 60 6.86 10.98 2.09
C ALA A 60 8.17 11.78 2.01
N GLU A 61 8.48 12.63 2.99
CA GLU A 61 9.76 13.35 3.04
C GLU A 61 10.95 12.38 3.24
N GLN A 62 10.81 11.37 4.09
CA GLN A 62 11.90 10.44 4.41
C GLN A 62 12.14 9.38 3.33
N PHE A 63 11.07 8.88 2.69
CA PHE A 63 11.14 7.71 1.81
C PHE A 63 10.65 7.97 0.38
N GLY A 64 9.95 9.08 0.15
CA GLY A 64 9.32 9.39 -1.14
C GLY A 64 10.32 9.83 -2.21
N GLY A 65 11.23 10.74 -1.88
CA GLY A 65 12.25 11.27 -2.80
C GLY A 65 11.68 11.63 -4.18
N SER A 66 12.40 11.30 -5.25
CA SER A 66 11.91 11.47 -6.63
C SER A 66 10.92 10.39 -7.09
N LEU A 67 10.74 9.34 -6.28
CA LEU A 67 9.87 8.20 -6.60
C LEU A 67 8.40 8.53 -6.38
N LEU A 68 8.07 9.28 -5.32
CA LEU A 68 6.71 9.62 -4.96
C LEU A 68 6.33 10.98 -5.55
N ASN A 69 5.34 11.02 -6.44
CA ASN A 69 4.81 12.28 -6.96
C ASN A 69 3.87 12.95 -5.97
N THR A 70 2.96 12.17 -5.37
CA THR A 70 1.97 12.64 -4.39
C THR A 70 1.30 11.45 -3.69
N TRP A 71 0.41 11.71 -2.74
CA TRP A 71 -0.38 10.70 -2.04
C TRP A 71 -1.78 11.23 -1.70
N LEU A 72 -2.72 10.31 -1.53
CA LEU A 72 -4.08 10.56 -1.09
C LEU A 72 -4.36 9.67 0.12
N ALA A 73 -4.93 10.24 1.18
CA ALA A 73 -5.45 9.48 2.30
C ALA A 73 -6.96 9.70 2.44
N TYR A 74 -7.64 8.59 2.65
CA TYR A 74 -9.08 8.42 2.68
C TYR A 74 -9.48 7.94 4.08
N PRO A 75 -9.85 8.85 4.99
CA PRO A 75 -10.10 8.50 6.38
C PRO A 75 -11.28 7.55 6.58
N GLU A 76 -12.35 7.72 5.79
CA GLU A 76 -13.55 6.88 5.88
C GLU A 76 -13.26 5.44 5.46
N GLU A 77 -12.48 5.24 4.40
CA GLU A 77 -12.08 3.92 3.91
C GLU A 77 -10.83 3.36 4.59
N GLN A 78 -10.18 4.14 5.46
CA GLN A 78 -8.89 3.80 6.09
C GLN A 78 -7.87 3.35 5.03
N ARG A 79 -7.77 4.10 3.94
CA ARG A 79 -6.98 3.76 2.76
C ARG A 79 -6.06 4.91 2.34
N ILE A 80 -4.88 4.55 1.87
CA ILE A 80 -3.90 5.48 1.30
C ILE A 80 -3.55 5.02 -0.10
N ASP A 81 -3.60 5.94 -1.06
CA ASP A 81 -3.11 5.72 -2.42
C ASP A 81 -1.85 6.57 -2.64
N LEU A 82 -0.71 5.90 -2.79
CA LEU A 82 0.54 6.52 -3.24
C LEU A 82 0.55 6.63 -4.76
N VAL A 83 0.96 7.78 -5.26
CA VAL A 83 1.09 8.05 -6.69
C VAL A 83 2.56 8.21 -7.02
N ILE A 84 3.15 7.20 -7.68
CA ILE A 84 4.58 7.19 -7.99
C ILE A 84 4.89 7.84 -9.34
N ASN A 85 6.16 8.19 -9.52
CA ASN A 85 6.77 8.56 -10.79
C ASN A 85 7.24 7.31 -11.54
N PRO A 86 6.65 6.96 -12.69
CA PRO A 86 7.03 5.77 -13.47
C PRO A 86 8.49 5.76 -13.91
N GLN A 87 9.10 6.93 -14.13
CA GLN A 87 10.50 7.06 -14.52
C GLN A 87 11.44 6.49 -13.46
N PHE A 88 11.11 6.68 -12.18
CA PHE A 88 11.89 6.17 -11.06
C PHE A 88 11.42 4.81 -10.58
N TRP A 89 10.13 4.46 -10.74
CA TRP A 89 9.58 3.15 -10.32
C TRP A 89 9.98 2.00 -11.26
N THR A 90 9.94 2.23 -12.58
CA THR A 90 10.16 1.17 -13.57
C THR A 90 11.55 0.52 -13.47
N PRO A 91 12.64 1.27 -13.26
CA PRO A 91 13.97 0.69 -13.10
C PRO A 91 14.18 -0.10 -11.82
N LEU A 92 13.36 0.13 -10.77
CA LEU A 92 13.52 -0.56 -9.49
C LEU A 92 13.34 -2.06 -9.65
N ASP A 93 14.19 -2.82 -8.98
CA ASP A 93 14.03 -4.24 -8.82
C ASP A 93 12.98 -4.60 -7.77
N TYR A 94 12.69 -5.90 -7.63
CA TYR A 94 11.68 -6.38 -6.69
C TYR A 94 11.98 -5.96 -5.23
N LEU A 95 13.24 -6.02 -4.80
CA LEU A 95 13.63 -5.73 -3.42
C LEU A 95 13.51 -4.23 -3.13
N GLU A 96 13.91 -3.38 -4.07
CA GLU A 96 13.77 -1.93 -3.96
C GLU A 96 12.29 -1.52 -3.89
N ARG A 97 11.43 -2.12 -4.73
CA ARG A 97 9.97 -1.91 -4.67
C ARG A 97 9.40 -2.38 -3.33
N TYR A 98 9.83 -3.55 -2.87
CA TYR A 98 9.41 -4.10 -1.58
C TYR A 98 9.79 -3.17 -0.43
N GLN A 99 11.04 -2.70 -0.41
CA GLN A 99 11.53 -1.82 0.64
C GLN A 99 10.71 -0.53 0.72
N PHE A 100 10.48 0.13 -0.41
CA PHE A 100 9.66 1.35 -0.47
C PHE A 100 8.23 1.10 0.05
N VAL A 101 7.56 0.07 -0.45
CA VAL A 101 6.18 -0.26 -0.05
C VAL A 101 6.12 -0.66 1.42
N TYR A 102 7.12 -1.38 1.92
CA TYR A 102 7.19 -1.79 3.33
C TYR A 102 7.38 -0.59 4.25
N GLN A 103 8.31 0.32 3.94
CA GLN A 103 8.57 1.52 4.75
C GLN A 103 7.31 2.40 4.85
N MET A 104 6.68 2.69 3.72
CA MET A 104 5.43 3.45 3.69
C MET A 104 4.28 2.69 4.36
N GLY A 105 4.19 1.38 4.14
CA GLY A 105 3.15 0.51 4.69
C GLY A 105 3.21 0.38 6.21
N VAL A 106 4.40 0.34 6.81
CA VAL A 106 4.56 0.33 8.27
C VAL A 106 4.02 1.63 8.90
N VAL A 107 4.26 2.77 8.26
CA VAL A 107 3.69 4.06 8.71
C VAL A 107 2.18 4.07 8.53
N ALA A 108 1.65 3.64 7.38
CA ALA A 108 0.21 3.52 7.17
C ALA A 108 -0.46 2.62 8.23
N ARG A 109 0.16 1.47 8.52
CA ARG A 109 -0.32 0.51 9.53
C ARG A 109 -0.38 1.11 10.93
N SER A 110 0.56 1.97 11.33
CA SER A 110 0.51 2.58 12.67
C SER A 110 -0.72 3.45 12.88
N TYR A 111 -1.29 3.98 11.80
CA TYR A 111 -2.54 4.73 11.79
C TYR A 111 -3.78 3.88 11.43
N ARG A 112 -3.61 2.56 11.27
CA ARG A 112 -4.65 1.62 10.84
C ARG A 112 -5.18 1.85 9.43
N TYR A 113 -4.31 2.28 8.51
CA TYR A 113 -4.63 2.42 7.08
C TYR A 113 -4.02 1.30 6.25
N ASN A 114 -4.77 0.84 5.24
CA ASN A 114 -4.21 0.08 4.13
C ASN A 114 -3.54 1.02 3.14
N LEU A 115 -2.54 0.53 2.40
CA LEU A 115 -1.79 1.32 1.43
C LEU A 115 -1.79 0.65 0.06
N ARG A 116 -1.94 1.45 -0.98
CA ARG A 116 -1.88 1.04 -2.40
C ARG A 116 -0.92 1.94 -3.14
N VAL A 117 -0.33 1.42 -4.22
CA VAL A 117 0.61 2.16 -5.07
C VAL A 117 0.11 2.14 -6.50
N PHE A 118 0.04 3.32 -7.10
CA PHE A 118 -0.44 3.54 -8.46
C PHE A 118 0.49 4.46 -9.24
N SER A 119 0.32 4.44 -10.56
CA SER A 119 0.79 5.48 -11.46
C SER A 119 -0.41 6.20 -12.07
N ARG A 120 -0.30 7.53 -12.24
CA ARG A 120 -1.29 8.32 -13.01
C ARG A 120 -1.46 7.83 -14.44
N GLN A 121 -0.43 7.23 -15.06
CA GLN A 121 -0.48 6.75 -16.45
C GLN A 121 -1.33 5.47 -16.61
N GLN A 122 -1.47 4.68 -15.53
CA GLN A 122 -2.20 3.42 -15.53
C GLN A 122 -3.09 3.36 -14.27
N PRO A 123 -4.12 4.21 -14.16
CA PRO A 123 -4.91 4.35 -12.92
C PRO A 123 -5.69 3.08 -12.54
N GLN A 124 -5.96 2.20 -13.51
CA GLN A 124 -6.61 0.90 -13.31
C GLN A 124 -5.65 -0.18 -12.77
N ARG A 125 -4.34 0.06 -12.80
CA ARG A 125 -3.33 -0.94 -12.46
C ARG A 125 -2.76 -0.68 -11.07
N LEU A 126 -3.13 -1.55 -10.12
CA LEU A 126 -2.48 -1.63 -8.82
C LEU A 126 -1.04 -2.14 -8.99
N LEU A 127 -0.06 -1.32 -8.60
CA LEU A 127 1.37 -1.66 -8.72
C LEU A 127 1.90 -2.39 -7.49
N ALA A 128 1.40 -2.02 -6.32
CA ALA A 128 1.68 -2.71 -5.06
C ALA A 128 0.61 -2.36 -4.02
N ALA A 129 0.53 -3.17 -2.96
CA ALA A 129 -0.31 -2.88 -1.80
C ALA A 129 0.33 -3.40 -0.51
N TYR A 130 0.03 -2.72 0.60
CA TYR A 130 0.29 -3.15 1.96
C TYR A 130 -1.05 -3.18 2.69
N THR A 131 -1.60 -4.39 2.87
CA THR A 131 -2.96 -4.60 3.39
C THR A 131 -2.90 -5.33 4.71
N CYS A 132 -3.63 -4.86 5.71
CA CYS A 132 -3.60 -5.37 7.07
C CYS A 132 -4.97 -5.84 7.54
N GLN A 133 -4.95 -6.82 8.41
CA GLN A 133 -6.07 -7.13 9.28
C GLN A 133 -5.88 -6.39 10.61
N PHE A 134 -6.66 -5.33 10.82
CA PHE A 134 -6.59 -4.51 12.03
C PHE A 134 -7.36 -5.08 13.23
N GLN A 135 -8.12 -6.15 13.01
CA GLN A 135 -8.80 -6.92 14.04
C GLN A 135 -7.81 -7.89 14.71
N GLY A 136 -7.70 -7.82 16.03
CA GLY A 136 -6.81 -8.68 16.82
C GLY A 136 -5.40 -8.13 17.04
N SER A 137 -4.64 -8.79 17.92
CA SER A 137 -3.24 -8.50 18.24
C SER A 137 -2.42 -9.79 18.15
N PRO A 138 -1.33 -9.83 17.36
CA PRO A 138 -0.74 -8.72 16.59
C PRO A 138 -1.51 -8.41 15.29
N ILE A 139 -1.40 -7.16 14.82
CA ILE A 139 -1.84 -6.78 13.46
C ILE A 139 -1.04 -7.59 12.45
N ARG A 140 -1.73 -8.28 11.55
CA ARG A 140 -1.12 -9.08 10.47
C ARG A 140 -1.30 -8.36 9.14
N CYS A 141 -0.22 -8.22 8.39
CA CYS A 141 -0.23 -7.52 7.11
C CYS A 141 0.42 -8.34 6.01
N ARG A 142 -0.01 -8.10 4.78
CA ARG A 142 0.53 -8.66 3.56
C ARG A 142 0.97 -7.53 2.66
N LEU A 143 2.12 -7.74 2.02
CA LEU A 143 2.66 -6.86 1.00
C LEU A 143 2.58 -7.60 -0.34
N ASP A 144 1.85 -7.03 -1.28
CA ASP A 144 1.67 -7.55 -2.64
C ASP A 144 2.36 -6.60 -3.62
N ILE A 145 3.20 -7.11 -4.53
CA ILE A 145 3.83 -6.31 -5.61
C ILE A 145 3.41 -6.91 -6.95
N ALA A 146 2.92 -6.09 -7.85
CA ALA A 146 2.60 -6.51 -9.21
C ALA A 146 3.88 -7.01 -9.89
N ARG A 147 3.79 -8.18 -10.53
CA ARG A 147 4.94 -8.79 -11.23
C ARG A 147 5.52 -7.82 -12.26
N GLY A 148 6.73 -7.34 -11.98
CA GLY A 148 7.56 -6.50 -12.85
C GLY A 148 8.92 -6.32 -12.18
N GLY A 149 10.01 -6.52 -12.92
CA GLY A 149 11.38 -6.41 -12.41
C GLY A 149 11.84 -7.62 -11.57
N THR A 150 12.23 -8.72 -12.23
CA THR A 150 12.79 -9.91 -11.56
C THR A 150 14.29 -9.81 -11.27
N ALA A 151 14.96 -8.74 -11.73
CA ALA A 151 16.42 -8.63 -11.70
C ALA A 151 17.01 -8.77 -10.28
N GLY A 152 16.38 -8.21 -9.26
CA GLY A 152 16.85 -8.22 -7.87
C GLY A 152 16.84 -9.59 -7.20
N LEU A 153 15.98 -10.52 -7.62
CA LEU A 153 15.99 -11.90 -7.12
C LEU A 153 17.28 -12.63 -7.52
N SER A 154 17.90 -12.23 -8.64
CA SER A 154 19.16 -12.81 -9.12
C SER A 154 20.36 -12.46 -8.22
N ARG A 155 20.29 -11.35 -7.47
CA ARG A 155 21.35 -10.96 -6.51
C ARG A 155 21.36 -11.82 -5.24
N LEU A 156 20.28 -12.55 -4.97
CA LEU A 156 20.18 -13.48 -3.84
C LEU A 156 20.65 -14.89 -4.20
N VAL A 157 20.92 -15.17 -5.48
CA VAL A 157 21.56 -16.40 -5.90
C VAL A 157 23.06 -16.21 -5.69
N PRO A 158 23.70 -16.92 -4.76
CA PRO A 158 25.15 -16.87 -4.63
C PRO A 158 25.77 -17.32 -5.95
N ASP A 159 26.79 -16.59 -6.43
CA ASP A 159 27.57 -17.03 -7.59
C ASP A 159 27.98 -18.48 -7.37
N SER A 160 27.53 -19.37 -8.26
CA SER A 160 27.92 -20.78 -8.23
C SER A 160 29.43 -20.87 -8.30
N VAL A 161 30.04 -21.45 -7.27
CA VAL A 161 31.49 -21.73 -7.20
C VAL A 161 31.89 -22.54 -8.45
N PRO A 162 32.87 -22.08 -9.24
CA PRO A 162 33.30 -22.82 -10.42
C PRO A 162 33.94 -24.16 -10.01
N PRO A 163 33.75 -25.24 -10.79
CA PRO A 163 34.42 -26.51 -10.51
C PRO A 163 35.91 -26.41 -10.84
N GLU A 164 36.75 -26.99 -9.96
CA GLU A 164 38.20 -27.21 -10.17
C GLU A 164 38.49 -28.12 -11.38
#